data_AF-A0AAT9H8S7-F1
#
_entry.id   AF-A0AAT9H8S7-F1
#
_cell.length_a   1.000
_cell.length_b   1.000
_cell.length_c   1.000
_cell.angle_alpha   90.00
_cell.angle_beta   90.00
_cell.angle_gamma   90.00
#
_symmetry.space_group_name_H-M   'P 1'
#
loop_
_entity.id
_entity.type
_entity.pdbx_description
1 polymer ?
#
loop_
_entity_poly.entity_id
_entity_poly.type
_entity_poly.pdbx_seq_one_letter_code
_entity_poly.pdbx_strand_id
1 'polypeptide(L)'
;MLASTYEVITLPDDLASRLEGKSSLGRLGLVTHSTAGFIDPGFSGHVTLELSNLATLPIKLWPGMKIGQLCMFRLSSRAEHPYGSERYGSRYQGQRGPTASRSFLNFHRTRV
;
A
#
# COMPACT_ATOMS: atom_id res chain seq x y z
N MET A 1 13.45 -1.47 2.19
CA MET A 1 13.03 -2.87 2.45
C MET A 1 11.52 -2.98 2.29
N LEU A 2 10.99 -4.17 2.01
CA LEU A 2 9.55 -4.42 2.02
C LEU A 2 9.10 -4.99 3.36
N ALA A 3 7.98 -4.48 3.87
CA ALA A 3 7.30 -4.99 5.05
C ALA A 3 5.78 -5.01 4.78
N SER A 4 4.97 -5.43 5.75
CA SER A 4 3.53 -5.49 5.58
C SER A 4 2.80 -5.10 6.84
N THR A 5 1.58 -4.57 6.69
CA THR A 5 0.68 -4.34 7.82
C THR A 5 0.32 -5.66 8.49
N TYR A 6 0.09 -5.61 9.80
CA TYR A 6 -0.46 -6.76 10.51
C TYR A 6 -1.94 -6.96 10.14
N GLU A 7 -2.64 -5.85 9.95
CA GLU A 7 -4.04 -5.76 9.62
C GLU A 7 -4.30 -6.19 8.16
N VAL A 8 -5.42 -6.90 7.98
CA VAL A 8 -6.07 -7.07 6.67
C VAL A 8 -7.06 -5.93 6.51
N ILE A 9 -6.93 -5.19 5.41
CA ILE A 9 -7.78 -4.04 5.09
C ILE A 9 -8.67 -4.45 3.92
N THR A 10 -9.99 -4.33 4.12
CA THR A 10 -11.00 -4.53 3.07
C THR A 10 -11.78 -3.24 2.90
N LEU A 11 -11.69 -2.63 1.72
CA LEU A 11 -12.43 -1.41 1.36
C LEU A 11 -13.68 -1.77 0.53
N PRO A 12 -14.83 -1.13 0.78
CA PRO A 12 -15.97 -1.20 -0.15
C PRO A 12 -15.65 -0.49 -1.48
N ASP A 13 -16.58 -0.58 -2.42
CA ASP A 13 -16.48 0.06 -3.75
C ASP A 13 -16.68 1.59 -3.74
N ASP A 14 -17.09 2.17 -2.60
CA ASP A 14 -17.34 3.61 -2.42
C ASP A 14 -16.32 4.33 -1.53
N LEU A 15 -15.27 3.63 -1.07
CA LEU A 15 -14.18 4.21 -0.28
C LEU A 15 -12.82 3.90 -0.88
N ALA A 16 -11.95 4.90 -0.90
CA ALA A 16 -10.52 4.71 -1.08
C ALA A 16 -9.79 5.03 0.23
N SER A 17 -8.54 4.59 0.34
CA SER A 17 -7.69 4.96 1.47
C SER A 17 -6.30 5.35 1.03
N ARG A 18 -5.60 6.12 1.86
CA ARG A 18 -4.17 6.40 1.72
C ARG A 18 -3.46 5.97 2.98
N LEU A 19 -2.45 5.12 2.81
CA LEU A 19 -1.47 4.84 3.84
C LEU A 19 -0.63 6.10 4.06
N GLU A 20 -0.47 6.47 5.32
CA GLU A 20 0.33 7.61 5.76
C GLU A 20 1.38 7.18 6.77
N GLY A 21 2.52 7.87 6.72
CA GLY A 21 3.54 7.73 7.74
C GLY A 21 3.11 8.38 9.06
N LYS A 22 3.87 8.11 10.11
CA LYS A 22 3.72 8.80 11.40
C LYS A 22 4.82 9.85 11.55
N SER A 23 4.44 11.06 11.98
CA SER A 23 5.40 12.13 12.25
C SER A 23 6.51 11.70 13.22
N SER A 24 6.17 10.90 14.23
CA SER A 24 7.16 10.37 15.19
C SER A 24 8.25 9.51 14.54
N LEU A 25 7.90 8.75 13.50
CA LEU A 25 8.84 7.90 12.77
C LEU A 25 9.60 8.69 11.71
N GLY A 26 8.94 9.63 11.04
CA GLY A 26 9.58 10.55 10.11
C GLY A 26 10.68 11.39 10.77
N ARG A 27 10.49 11.81 12.03
CA ARG A 27 11.53 12.51 12.82
C ARG A 27 12.76 11.65 13.14
N LEU A 28 12.64 10.33 13.07
CA LEU A 28 13.76 9.39 13.18
C LEU A 28 14.39 9.06 11.82
N GLY A 29 13.91 9.67 10.73
CA GLY A 29 14.37 9.37 9.37
C GLY A 29 13.72 8.13 8.75
N LEU A 30 12.68 7.55 9.35
CA LEU A 30 11.96 6.40 8.79
C LEU A 30 10.82 6.85 7.89
N VAL A 31 10.88 6.48 6.61
CA VAL A 31 9.83 6.67 5.61
C VAL A 31 9.09 5.35 5.39
N THR A 32 7.75 5.40 5.32
CA THR A 32 6.87 4.21 5.36
C THR A 32 6.32 3.77 4.01
N HIS A 33 6.22 4.70 3.07
CA HIS A 33 5.93 4.45 1.67
C HIS A 33 6.54 5.59 0.86
N SER A 34 7.05 5.32 -0.34
CA SER A 34 7.72 6.33 -1.16
C SER A 34 6.91 6.73 -2.39
N THR A 35 6.06 5.84 -2.92
CA THR A 35 5.45 6.06 -4.25
C THR A 35 3.98 5.64 -4.38
N ALA A 36 3.54 4.54 -3.76
CA ALA A 36 2.19 4.01 -3.89
C ALA A 36 1.47 3.91 -2.53
N GLY A 37 1.11 5.06 -1.95
CA GLY A 37 0.36 5.11 -0.69
C GLY A 37 -1.15 4.86 -0.85
N PHE A 38 -1.69 4.89 -2.06
CA PHE A 38 -3.13 4.78 -2.31
C PHE A 38 -3.59 3.31 -2.28
N ILE A 39 -4.74 3.07 -1.66
CA ILE A 39 -5.41 1.78 -1.54
C ILE A 39 -6.76 1.94 -2.25
N ASP A 40 -6.90 1.23 -3.36
CA ASP A 40 -8.06 1.34 -4.25
C ASP A 40 -9.37 0.79 -3.63
N PRO A 41 -10.54 1.34 -4.01
CA PRO A 41 -11.84 0.78 -3.64
C PRO A 41 -11.96 -0.68 -4.06
N GLY A 42 -12.52 -1.52 -3.18
CA GLY A 42 -12.62 -2.97 -3.38
C GLY A 42 -11.35 -3.76 -3.05
N PHE A 43 -10.24 -3.11 -2.68
CA PHE A 43 -9.05 -3.82 -2.22
C PHE A 43 -9.34 -4.63 -0.96
N SER A 44 -8.81 -5.84 -0.88
CA SER A 44 -8.82 -6.70 0.30
C SER A 44 -7.49 -7.41 0.46
N GLY A 45 -6.74 -7.11 1.52
CA GLY A 45 -5.46 -7.77 1.79
C GLY A 45 -4.62 -7.05 2.84
N HIS A 46 -3.43 -7.58 3.12
CA HIS A 46 -2.43 -6.82 3.86
C HIS A 46 -1.81 -5.75 2.95
N VAL A 47 -1.48 -4.57 3.49
CA VAL A 47 -0.83 -3.52 2.71
C VAL A 47 0.68 -3.73 2.74
N THR A 48 1.32 -3.65 1.57
CA THR A 48 2.78 -3.66 1.45
C THR A 48 3.33 -2.28 1.83
N LEU A 49 4.37 -2.27 2.67
CA LEU A 49 5.06 -1.08 3.14
C LEU A 49 6.44 -1.01 2.49
N GLU A 50 6.79 0.16 1.95
CA GLU A 50 8.11 0.45 1.39
C GLU A 50 8.89 1.25 2.43
N LEU A 51 9.64 0.55 3.29
CA LEU A 51 10.34 1.19 4.40
C LEU A 51 11.76 1.61 3.97
N SER A 52 12.09 2.88 4.22
CA SER A 52 13.41 3.46 3.96
C SER A 52 13.94 4.15 5.21
N ASN A 53 15.17 3.82 5.60
CA ASN A 53 15.89 4.52 6.66
C ASN A 53 16.78 5.60 6.02
N LEU A 54 16.43 6.86 6.25
CA LEU A 54 17.19 8.03 5.78
C LEU A 54 18.12 8.60 6.87
N ALA A 55 18.14 8.01 8.07
CA ALA A 55 19.04 8.40 9.14
C ALA A 55 20.42 7.73 8.98
N THR A 56 21.41 8.25 9.72
CA THR A 56 22.77 7.70 9.77
C THR A 56 22.90 6.48 10.69
N LEU A 57 21.91 6.24 11.56
CA LEU A 57 21.88 5.14 12.51
C LEU A 57 20.85 4.08 12.11
N PRO A 58 21.10 2.78 12.39
CA PRO A 58 20.10 1.73 12.19
C PRO A 58 18.84 1.96 13.04
N ILE A 59 17.67 1.71 12.46
CA ILE A 59 16.38 1.79 13.16
C ILE A 59 15.87 0.37 13.41
N LYS A 60 15.60 0.05 14.68
CA LYS A 60 15.02 -1.24 15.06
C LYS A 60 13.51 -1.21 14.86
N LEU A 61 13.00 -2.10 14.01
CA LEU A 61 11.58 -2.30 13.77
C LEU A 61 11.07 -3.49 14.59
N TRP A 62 9.91 -3.32 15.23
CA TRP A 62 9.29 -4.35 16.05
C TRP A 62 7.98 -4.81 15.40
N PRO A 63 7.77 -6.12 15.15
CA PRO A 63 6.46 -6.61 14.73
C PRO A 63 5.36 -6.15 15.69
N GLY A 64 4.26 -5.65 15.15
CA GLY A 64 3.14 -5.09 15.92
C GLY A 64 3.29 -3.62 16.34
N MET A 65 4.42 -2.97 16.08
CA MET A 65 4.52 -1.53 16.32
C MET A 65 3.62 -0.75 15.35
N LYS A 66 3.04 0.36 15.82
CA LYS A 66 2.29 1.30 14.96
C LYS A 66 3.23 1.97 13.96
N ILE A 67 3.21 1.49 12.72
CA ILE A 67 4.10 1.93 11.65
C ILE A 67 3.54 3.07 10.79
N GLY A 68 2.22 3.19 10.71
CA GLY A 68 1.53 4.16 9.87
C GLY A 68 0.11 4.42 10.35
N GLN A 69 -0.67 5.07 9.49
CA GLN A 69 -2.10 5.33 9.67
C GLN A 69 -2.79 5.31 8.32
N LEU A 70 -4.11 5.11 8.31
CA LEU A 70 -4.92 5.13 7.09
C LEU A 70 -5.83 6.36 7.11
N CYS A 71 -5.81 7.14 6.05
CA CYS A 71 -6.80 8.17 5.77
C CYS A 71 -7.83 7.59 4.80
N MET A 72 -9.12 7.69 5.10
CA MET A 72 -10.19 7.19 4.22
C MET A 72 -10.88 8.34 3.51
N PHE A 73 -11.21 8.13 2.25
CA PHE A 73 -11.83 9.11 1.37
C PHE A 73 -13.08 8.49 0.75
N ARG A 74 -14.23 9.16 0.91
CA ARG A 74 -15.46 8.78 0.22
C ARG A 74 -15.35 9.19 -1.25
N LEU A 75 -15.65 8.26 -2.15
CA LEU A 75 -15.74 8.56 -3.57
C LEU A 75 -17.01 9.36 -3.87
N SER A 76 -16.99 10.12 -4.96
CA SER A 76 -18.19 10.82 -5.47
C SER A 76 -19.28 9.86 -5.94
N SER A 77 -18.90 8.65 -6.38
CA SER A 77 -19.77 7.54 -6.74
C SER A 77 -19.04 6.21 -6.51
N ARG A 78 -19.76 5.09 -6.50
CA ARG A 78 -19.12 3.75 -6.48
C ARG A 78 -18.20 3.57 -7.69
N ALA A 79 -17.09 2.86 -7.48
CA ALA A 79 -16.18 2.49 -8.57
C ALA A 79 -16.87 1.50 -9.52
N GLU A 80 -16.89 1.80 -10.82
CA GLU A 80 -17.47 0.92 -11.85
C GLU A 80 -16.70 -0.42 -11.96
N HIS A 81 -15.37 -0.34 -11.83
CA HIS A 81 -14.47 -1.50 -11.83
C HIS A 81 -13.57 -1.42 -10.60
N PRO A 82 -14.04 -1.91 -9.44
CA PRO A 82 -13.23 -1.89 -8.21
C PRO A 82 -12.01 -2.82 -8.34
N TYR A 83 -11.07 -2.65 -7.43
CA TYR A 83 -9.88 -3.49 -7.34
C TYR A 83 -10.27 -4.96 -7.16
N GLY A 84 -9.60 -5.85 -7.91
CA GLY A 84 -9.91 -7.27 -8.00
C GLY A 84 -10.91 -7.63 -9.11
N SER A 85 -11.54 -6.65 -9.76
CA SER A 85 -12.33 -6.92 -10.96
C SER A 85 -11.44 -7.36 -12.13
N GLU A 86 -11.95 -8.25 -12.98
CA GLU A 86 -11.24 -8.75 -14.16
C GLU A 86 -10.80 -7.61 -15.08
N ARG A 87 -11.68 -6.62 -15.30
CA ARG A 87 -11.39 -5.45 -16.15
C ARG A 87 -10.32 -4.53 -15.58
N TYR A 88 -10.24 -4.37 -14.25
CA TYR A 88 -9.17 -3.57 -13.64
C TYR A 88 -7.80 -4.26 -13.77
N GLY A 89 -7.78 -5.61 -13.83
CA GLY A 89 -6.53 -6.36 -13.98
C GLY A 89 -5.60 -6.26 -12.76
N SER A 90 -6.19 -6.17 -11.57
CA SER A 90 -5.48 -6.02 -10.29
C SER A 90 -4.47 -7.13 -10.04
N ARG A 91 -3.30 -6.76 -9.50
CA ARG A 91 -2.18 -7.70 -9.32
C ARG A 91 -2.06 -8.27 -7.91
N TYR A 92 -2.64 -7.62 -6.90
CA TYR A 92 -2.33 -7.87 -5.49
C TYR A 92 -3.57 -8.14 -4.62
N GLN A 93 -4.70 -8.49 -5.23
CA GLN A 93 -5.92 -8.78 -4.47
C GLN A 93 -5.72 -10.02 -3.59
N GLY A 94 -6.12 -9.94 -2.32
CA GLY A 94 -6.00 -11.03 -1.34
C GLY A 94 -4.57 -11.28 -0.84
N GLN A 95 -3.62 -10.36 -1.07
CA GLN A 95 -2.23 -10.61 -0.72
C GLN A 95 -2.01 -10.80 0.80
N ARG A 96 -1.12 -11.74 1.13
CA ARG A 96 -0.66 -12.01 2.49
C ARG A 96 0.82 -11.66 2.60
N GLY A 97 1.12 -10.61 3.36
CA GLY A 97 2.47 -10.08 3.49
C GLY A 97 2.92 -9.22 2.29
N PRO A 98 4.22 -8.91 2.21
CA PRO A 98 4.79 -8.06 1.17
C PRO A 98 5.03 -8.84 -0.12
N THR A 99 4.00 -9.04 -0.93
CA THR A 99 4.14 -9.70 -2.24
C THR A 99 5.17 -8.97 -3.10
N ALA A 100 6.10 -9.71 -3.68
CA ALA A 100 7.06 -9.16 -4.63
C ALA A 100 6.35 -8.54 -5.86
N SER A 101 7.03 -7.62 -6.53
CA SER A 101 6.49 -6.93 -7.70
C SER A 101 6.02 -7.90 -8.78
N ARG A 102 4.83 -7.63 -9.32
CA ARG A 102 4.27 -8.29 -10.50
C ARG A 102 4.22 -7.35 -11.71
N SER A 103 5.12 -6.37 -11.77
CA SER A 103 5.15 -5.38 -12.86
C SER A 103 5.37 -6.00 -14.26
N PHE A 104 5.89 -7.23 -14.32
CA PHE A 104 6.04 -8.01 -15.55
C PHE A 104 4.69 -8.46 -16.14
N LEU A 105 3.63 -8.58 -15.33
CA LEU A 105 2.29 -8.91 -15.83
C LEU A 105 1.71 -7.73 -16.59
N ASN A 106 1.30 -7.95 -17.84
CA ASN A 106 0.80 -6.90 -18.74
C ASN A 106 1.82 -5.74 -18.90
N PHE A 107 3.13 -6.06 -18.86
CA PHE A 107 4.17 -5.09 -19.13
C PHE A 107 4.09 -4.61 -20.58
N HIS A 108 4.02 -3.30 -20.77
CA HIS A 108 3.98 -2.68 -22.09
C HIS A 108 5.28 -1.93 -22.37
N ARG A 109 5.83 -2.10 -23.57
CA ARG A 109 6.97 -1.33 -24.06
C ARG A 109 6.69 -0.86 -25.48
N THR A 110 6.54 0.45 -25.66
CA THR A 110 6.45 1.06 -26.98
C THR A 110 7.80 0.93 -27.69
N ARG A 111 7.79 0.45 -28.93
CA ARG A 111 8.97 0.46 -29.79
C ARG A 111 9.04 1.85 -30.43
N VAL A 112 10.05 2.62 -30.05
CA VAL A 112 10.42 3.91 -30.66
C VAL A 112 11.47 3.65 -31.74
#